data_AF-A0A1Q3VW21-F1
#
_entry.id   AF-A0A1Q3VW21-F1
#
_cell.length_a   1.000
_cell.length_b   1.000
_cell.length_c   1.000
_cell.angle_alpha   90.00
_cell.angle_beta   90.00
_cell.angle_gamma   90.00
#
_symmetry.space_group_name_H-M   'P 1'
#
loop_
_entity.id
_entity.type
_entity.pdbx_description
1 polymer ?
#
loop_
_entity_poly.entity_id
_entity_poly.type
_entity_poly.pdbx_seq_one_letter_code
_entity_poly.pdbx_strand_id
1 'polypeptide(L)'
;MTASKPLRATLRVVENGPYLVSGGLPLNKEIIGTNAAGESVRWTPGESFPKQDKYALCRCGHSGNKPFCDGTHAKVGFDGTETASRRPYLEQASVHEGPVLSLTDVESLCAFARYCDPNGQVWKLVRETDNVLARKFFVSQTCDCPSGRLVAWDRQCGQAIEPAYEPSIALIEDPANACSGPLWLRGGVPLVGSDGFAYEVRNRMTLCRCGASKNKPFCDGTHAAIGFRDDS
;
A
#
# COMPACT_ATOMS: atom_id res chain seq x y z
N MET A 1 8.05 -30.99 -23.80
CA MET A 1 6.86 -30.47 -23.09
C MET A 1 7.30 -29.21 -22.36
N THR A 2 6.97 -28.06 -22.91
CA THR A 2 7.34 -26.74 -22.38
C THR A 2 6.68 -26.55 -21.02
N ALA A 3 7.47 -26.46 -19.96
CA ALA A 3 7.01 -25.98 -18.67
C ALA A 3 6.45 -24.56 -18.90
N SER A 4 5.12 -24.42 -18.87
CA SER A 4 4.50 -23.12 -18.75
C SER A 4 4.98 -22.55 -17.43
N LYS A 5 5.91 -21.59 -17.48
CA LYS A 5 6.13 -20.68 -16.33
C LYS A 5 4.73 -20.22 -15.90
N PRO A 6 4.31 -20.42 -14.64
CA PRO A 6 3.06 -19.83 -14.20
C PRO A 6 3.21 -18.34 -14.47
N LEU A 7 2.26 -17.78 -15.23
CA LEU A 7 2.21 -16.35 -15.50
C LEU A 7 2.22 -15.67 -14.13
N ARG A 8 3.37 -15.14 -13.72
CA ARG A 8 3.51 -14.45 -12.44
C ARG A 8 2.49 -13.33 -12.46
N ALA A 9 1.62 -13.30 -11.45
CA ALA A 9 0.66 -12.23 -11.30
C ALA A 9 1.36 -10.87 -11.40
N THR A 10 0.77 -9.93 -12.12
CA THR A 10 1.36 -8.62 -12.38
C THR A 10 0.30 -7.53 -12.39
N LEU A 11 0.73 -6.31 -12.07
CA LEU A 11 -0.08 -5.12 -12.16
C LEU A 11 0.63 -4.10 -13.05
N ARG A 12 -0.07 -3.62 -14.09
CA ARG A 12 0.46 -2.64 -15.05
C ARG A 12 -0.31 -1.33 -14.98
N VAL A 13 0.38 -0.21 -14.96
CA VAL A 13 -0.21 1.12 -15.11
C VAL A 13 -0.51 1.37 -16.59
N VAL A 14 -1.72 1.81 -16.92
CA VAL A 14 -2.04 2.35 -18.25
C VAL A 14 -1.86 3.86 -18.20
N GLU A 15 -1.17 4.42 -19.20
CA GLU A 15 -1.01 5.87 -19.35
C GLU A 15 -2.39 6.55 -19.28
N ASN A 16 -2.55 7.51 -18.35
CA ASN A 16 -3.81 8.22 -18.10
C ASN A 16 -5.04 7.31 -17.89
N GLY A 17 -4.81 6.04 -17.54
CA GLY A 17 -5.83 5.01 -17.48
C GLY A 17 -5.78 4.17 -16.19
N PRO A 18 -6.43 3.00 -16.18
CA PRO A 18 -6.53 2.15 -15.00
C PRO A 18 -5.24 1.41 -14.66
N TYR A 19 -5.29 0.64 -13.57
CA TYR A 19 -4.35 -0.46 -13.36
C TYR A 19 -4.91 -1.73 -14.01
N LEU A 20 -4.13 -2.40 -14.86
CA LEU A 20 -4.45 -3.71 -15.42
C LEU A 20 -3.84 -4.79 -14.55
N VAL A 21 -4.69 -5.64 -14.00
CA VAL A 21 -4.30 -6.78 -13.17
C VAL A 21 -4.36 -8.05 -14.02
N SER A 22 -3.40 -8.95 -13.86
CA SER A 22 -3.36 -10.24 -14.55
C SER A 22 -2.76 -11.32 -13.65
N GLY A 23 -3.13 -12.58 -13.90
CA GLY A 23 -2.63 -13.76 -13.18
C GLY A 23 -3.45 -14.11 -11.93
N GLY A 24 -4.74 -13.79 -11.92
CA GLY A 24 -5.68 -14.35 -10.94
C GLY A 24 -5.57 -13.82 -9.52
N LEU A 25 -5.07 -12.59 -9.31
CA LEU A 25 -4.90 -12.03 -7.97
C LEU A 25 -6.24 -11.87 -7.25
N PRO A 26 -6.40 -12.43 -6.03
CA PRO A 26 -7.54 -12.16 -5.18
C PRO A 26 -7.67 -10.65 -4.90
N LEU A 27 -8.92 -10.18 -4.88
CA LEU A 27 -9.29 -8.82 -4.52
C LEU A 27 -10.25 -8.86 -3.33
N ASN A 28 -9.91 -8.15 -2.25
CA ASN A 28 -10.75 -8.03 -1.06
C ASN A 28 -10.74 -6.62 -0.48
N LYS A 29 -11.61 -6.32 0.48
CA LYS A 29 -11.52 -5.12 1.33
C LYS A 29 -10.75 -5.45 2.61
N GLU A 30 -9.97 -4.50 3.10
CA GLU A 30 -9.35 -4.50 4.43
C GLU A 30 -9.74 -3.20 5.12
N ILE A 31 -10.35 -3.32 6.30
CA ILE A 31 -10.94 -2.20 7.02
C ILE A 31 -10.04 -1.84 8.20
N ILE A 32 -9.74 -0.56 8.36
CA ILE A 32 -8.99 -0.05 9.51
C ILE A 32 -9.89 -0.15 10.75
N GLY A 33 -9.49 -1.00 11.70
CA GLY A 33 -10.13 -1.15 12.99
C GLY A 33 -9.49 -0.25 14.03
N THR A 34 -10.30 0.60 14.66
CA THR A 34 -9.84 1.54 15.69
C THR A 34 -10.26 1.09 17.10
N ASN A 35 -9.50 1.54 18.11
CA ASN A 35 -9.88 1.41 19.51
C ASN A 35 -10.82 2.55 19.95
N ALA A 36 -11.21 2.57 21.23
CA ALA A 36 -12.09 3.62 21.79
C ALA A 36 -11.50 5.04 21.73
N ALA A 37 -10.18 5.18 21.63
CA ALA A 37 -9.50 6.45 21.44
C ALA A 37 -9.37 6.86 19.97
N GLY A 38 -9.89 6.06 19.03
CA GLY A 38 -9.81 6.33 17.58
C GLY A 38 -8.47 5.96 16.94
N GLU A 39 -7.59 5.29 17.67
CA GLU A 39 -6.28 4.85 17.18
C GLU A 39 -6.42 3.56 16.36
N SER A 40 -5.73 3.48 15.22
CA SER A 40 -5.68 2.27 14.39
C SER A 40 -4.93 1.15 15.11
N VAL A 41 -5.59 0.02 15.35
CA VAL A 41 -5.01 -1.08 16.15
C VAL A 41 -5.10 -2.45 15.51
N ARG A 42 -5.92 -2.64 14.47
CA ARG A 42 -5.99 -3.90 13.71
C ARG A 42 -6.62 -3.75 12.34
N TRP A 43 -6.21 -4.61 11.41
CA TRP A 43 -6.94 -4.84 10.17
C TRP A 43 -8.16 -5.74 10.42
N THR A 44 -9.29 -5.39 9.83
CA THR A 44 -10.52 -6.19 9.87
C THR A 44 -10.89 -6.59 8.43
N PRO A 45 -10.97 -7.89 8.10
CA PRO A 45 -11.35 -8.32 6.76
C PRO A 45 -12.73 -7.80 6.37
N GLY A 46 -12.85 -7.30 5.15
CA GLY A 46 -14.13 -6.88 4.56
C GLY A 46 -14.60 -7.83 3.46
N GLU A 47 -15.46 -7.31 2.59
CA GLU A 47 -15.99 -8.01 1.41
C GLU A 47 -14.87 -8.55 0.51
N SER A 48 -15.08 -9.73 -0.07
CA SER A 48 -14.22 -10.29 -1.12
C SER A 48 -14.93 -10.23 -2.47
N PHE A 49 -14.18 -9.96 -3.53
CA PHE A 49 -14.70 -9.87 -4.89
C PHE A 49 -14.57 -11.21 -5.62
N PRO A 50 -15.41 -11.48 -6.64
CA PRO A 50 -15.30 -12.68 -7.46
C PRO A 50 -13.92 -12.84 -8.09
N LYS A 51 -13.39 -14.06 -8.09
CA LYS A 51 -12.10 -14.40 -8.72
C LYS A 51 -12.16 -14.15 -10.22
N GLN A 52 -11.13 -13.48 -10.73
CA GLN A 52 -10.98 -13.13 -12.15
C GLN A 52 -9.52 -13.31 -12.54
N ASP A 53 -9.24 -13.88 -13.72
CA ASP A 53 -7.85 -14.00 -14.21
C ASP A 53 -7.23 -12.63 -14.51
N LYS A 54 -8.05 -11.71 -15.04
CA LYS A 54 -7.68 -10.34 -15.40
C LYS A 54 -8.82 -9.39 -15.08
N TYR A 55 -8.49 -8.19 -14.63
CA TYR A 55 -9.44 -7.12 -14.36
C TYR A 55 -8.74 -5.75 -14.37
N ALA A 56 -9.51 -4.68 -14.52
CA ALA A 56 -8.99 -3.31 -14.53
C ALA A 56 -9.51 -2.55 -13.30
N LEU A 57 -8.60 -2.01 -12.49
CA LEU A 57 -8.94 -1.22 -11.30
C LEU A 57 -8.92 0.28 -11.61
N CYS A 58 -9.90 1.00 -11.08
CA CYS A 58 -9.98 2.45 -11.20
C CYS A 58 -8.75 3.11 -10.56
N ARG A 59 -8.17 4.04 -11.29
CA ARG A 59 -7.04 4.87 -10.84
C ARG A 59 -7.37 6.36 -10.80
N CYS A 60 -8.39 6.79 -11.54
CA CYS A 60 -8.79 8.19 -11.62
C CYS A 60 -9.71 8.64 -10.48
N GLY A 61 -10.26 7.72 -9.68
CA GLY A 61 -11.21 8.03 -8.61
C GLY A 61 -12.64 8.35 -9.06
N HIS A 62 -12.95 8.33 -10.36
CA HIS A 62 -14.24 8.80 -10.90
C HIS A 62 -15.12 7.73 -11.56
N SER A 63 -14.71 6.46 -11.57
CA SER A 63 -15.59 5.40 -12.13
C SER A 63 -16.92 5.33 -11.38
N GLY A 64 -18.04 5.06 -12.05
CA GLY A 64 -19.31 4.68 -11.41
C GLY A 64 -19.49 3.17 -11.19
N ASN A 65 -18.42 2.38 -11.40
CA ASN A 65 -18.39 0.94 -11.15
C ASN A 65 -17.17 0.57 -10.28
N LYS A 66 -16.85 1.42 -9.31
CA LYS A 66 -15.72 1.21 -8.42
C LYS A 66 -15.84 -0.13 -7.67
N PRO A 67 -14.73 -0.84 -7.40
CA PRO A 67 -13.33 -0.42 -7.61
C PRO A 67 -12.83 -0.59 -9.05
N PHE A 68 -13.68 -1.06 -9.97
CA PHE A 68 -13.29 -1.37 -11.34
C PHE A 68 -13.27 -0.13 -12.23
N CYS A 69 -12.56 -0.22 -13.34
CA CYS A 69 -12.57 0.82 -14.37
C CYS A 69 -13.76 0.64 -15.30
N ASP A 70 -14.45 1.74 -15.63
CA ASP A 70 -15.55 1.81 -16.60
C ASP A 70 -15.26 2.74 -17.79
N GLY A 71 -14.00 3.18 -17.94
CA GLY A 71 -13.59 4.12 -18.99
C GLY A 71 -13.77 5.61 -18.65
N THR A 72 -14.30 5.96 -17.47
CA THR A 72 -14.54 7.37 -17.09
C THR A 72 -13.27 8.23 -17.10
N HIS A 73 -12.10 7.64 -16.85
CA HIS A 73 -10.80 8.33 -16.92
C HIS A 73 -10.58 9.10 -18.24
N ALA A 74 -11.01 8.54 -19.38
CA ALA A 74 -10.88 9.20 -20.68
C ALA A 74 -11.82 10.41 -20.80
N LYS A 75 -13.03 10.32 -20.24
CA LYS A 75 -14.05 11.38 -20.29
C LYS A 75 -13.67 12.59 -19.42
N VAL A 76 -13.09 12.32 -18.25
CA VAL A 76 -12.68 13.37 -17.30
C VAL A 76 -11.26 13.91 -17.57
N GLY A 77 -10.59 13.42 -18.62
CA GLY A 77 -9.22 13.82 -18.95
C GLY A 77 -8.25 13.55 -17.81
N PHE A 78 -8.33 12.36 -17.19
CA PHE A 78 -7.51 12.01 -16.04
C PHE A 78 -6.01 12.12 -16.38
N ASP A 79 -5.31 13.03 -15.69
CA ASP A 79 -3.85 13.07 -15.70
C ASP A 79 -3.30 12.04 -14.70
N GLY A 80 -2.92 10.90 -15.26
CA GLY A 80 -2.32 9.78 -14.56
C GLY A 80 -0.81 9.74 -14.67
N THR A 81 -0.14 10.83 -15.05
CA THR A 81 1.32 10.89 -15.19
C THR A 81 2.00 10.36 -13.93
N GLU A 82 2.90 9.40 -14.10
CA GLU A 82 3.66 8.81 -13.02
C GLU A 82 4.76 9.78 -12.58
N THR A 83 4.74 10.17 -11.31
CA THR A 83 5.67 11.13 -10.69
C THR A 83 6.55 10.50 -9.63
N ALA A 84 6.32 9.22 -9.29
CA ALA A 84 7.06 8.52 -8.26
C ALA A 84 8.54 8.34 -8.61
N SER A 85 9.37 8.41 -7.56
CA SER A 85 10.77 8.02 -7.67
C SER A 85 10.90 6.57 -8.15
N ARG A 86 11.81 6.37 -9.10
CA ARG A 86 12.19 5.06 -9.65
C ARG A 86 13.38 4.41 -8.93
N ARG A 87 13.95 5.09 -7.94
CA ARG A 87 15.07 4.57 -7.14
C ARG A 87 14.59 3.45 -6.19
N PRO A 88 15.42 2.46 -5.87
CA PRO A 88 15.13 1.49 -4.82
C PRO A 88 14.71 2.13 -3.49
N TYR A 89 13.89 1.42 -2.71
CA TYR A 89 13.35 1.87 -1.42
C TYR A 89 14.45 2.33 -0.46
N LEU A 90 15.51 1.53 -0.30
CA LEU A 90 16.61 1.84 0.63
C LEU A 90 17.40 3.09 0.23
N GLU A 91 17.41 3.48 -1.05
CA GLU A 91 18.04 4.72 -1.49
C GLU A 91 17.19 5.96 -1.21
N GLN A 92 15.90 5.77 -0.97
CA GLN A 92 14.96 6.85 -0.63
C GLN A 92 14.77 7.00 0.88
N ALA A 93 15.06 5.95 1.64
CA ALA A 93 14.71 5.88 3.06
C ALA A 93 15.64 6.69 3.94
N SER A 94 15.06 7.41 4.90
CA SER A 94 15.79 7.81 6.11
C SER A 94 15.88 6.62 7.06
N VAL A 95 17.00 6.50 7.76
CA VAL A 95 17.22 5.45 8.75
C VAL A 95 17.17 6.06 10.15
N HIS A 96 16.36 5.48 11.02
CA HIS A 96 16.32 5.79 12.44
C HIS A 96 16.87 4.59 13.22
N GLU A 97 18.04 4.76 13.82
CA GLU A 97 18.71 3.72 14.59
C GLU A 97 18.08 3.57 15.98
N GLY A 98 17.93 2.32 16.40
CA GLY A 98 17.50 1.95 17.74
C GLY A 98 18.47 0.96 18.40
N PRO A 99 18.29 0.63 19.68
CA PRO A 99 19.15 -0.32 20.38
C PRO A 99 19.24 -1.69 19.70
N VAL A 100 18.09 -2.29 19.36
CA VAL A 100 17.99 -3.65 18.80
C VAL A 100 17.53 -3.65 17.35
N LEU A 101 16.57 -2.80 17.02
CA LEU A 101 16.01 -2.69 15.67
C LEU A 101 16.25 -1.28 15.11
N SER A 102 16.28 -1.14 13.80
CA SER A 102 16.21 0.15 13.11
C SER A 102 14.91 0.28 12.32
N LEU A 103 14.56 1.52 12.00
CA LEU A 103 13.38 1.88 11.21
C LEU A 103 13.86 2.57 9.93
N THR A 104 13.41 2.10 8.77
CA THR A 104 13.48 2.90 7.55
C THR A 104 12.15 3.59 7.30
N ASP A 105 12.21 4.85 6.87
CA ASP A 105 11.04 5.66 6.53
C ASP A 105 11.21 6.32 5.15
N VAL A 106 10.25 6.08 4.24
CA VAL A 106 10.15 6.78 2.95
C VAL A 106 8.93 7.69 2.99
N GLU A 107 9.13 8.94 3.40
CA GLU A 107 8.04 9.88 3.72
C GLU A 107 7.11 10.19 2.54
N SER A 108 7.58 10.01 1.30
CA SER A 108 6.76 10.19 0.09
C SER A 108 5.63 9.15 -0.04
N LEU A 109 5.68 8.06 0.73
CA LEU A 109 4.65 7.02 0.76
C LEU A 109 3.61 7.31 1.85
N CYS A 110 2.39 6.81 1.63
CA CYS A 110 1.27 7.00 2.53
C CYS A 110 1.53 6.45 3.95
N ALA A 111 1.19 7.23 4.99
CA ALA A 111 1.09 6.77 6.38
C ALA A 111 -0.34 6.87 6.95
N PHE A 112 -1.34 7.22 6.13
CA PHE A 112 -2.71 7.54 6.59
C PHE A 112 -3.55 6.33 7.03
N ALA A 113 -2.99 5.11 6.99
CA ALA A 113 -3.56 4.01 7.76
C ALA A 113 -3.39 4.19 9.28
N ARG A 114 -2.50 5.11 9.70
CA ARG A 114 -2.30 5.58 11.08
C ARG A 114 -1.87 4.51 12.09
N TYR A 115 -1.41 3.34 11.63
CA TYR A 115 -0.79 2.34 12.51
C TYR A 115 0.53 2.81 13.12
N CYS A 116 1.14 3.87 12.60
CA CYS A 116 2.36 4.47 13.15
C CYS A 116 2.14 5.33 14.39
N ASP A 117 0.89 5.68 14.72
CA ASP A 117 0.55 6.67 15.75
C ASP A 117 0.36 6.11 17.18
N PRO A 118 -0.28 4.93 17.38
CA PRO A 118 -0.58 4.40 18.71
C PRO A 118 0.67 4.25 19.59
N ASN A 119 0.50 4.05 20.90
CA ASN A 119 1.59 3.66 21.81
C ASN A 119 2.83 4.60 21.80
N GLY A 120 2.66 5.88 21.46
CA GLY A 120 3.72 6.88 21.49
C GLY A 120 4.50 7.09 20.19
N GLN A 121 3.95 6.63 19.05
CA GLN A 121 4.49 6.72 17.70
C GLN A 121 5.72 5.86 17.41
N VAL A 122 5.77 5.30 16.20
CA VAL A 122 6.81 4.38 15.73
C VAL A 122 8.24 4.95 15.83
N TRP A 123 8.42 6.25 15.55
CA TRP A 123 9.74 6.93 15.58
C TRP A 123 10.26 7.15 17.00
N LYS A 124 9.39 7.14 18.01
CA LYS A 124 9.81 7.10 19.41
C LYS A 124 10.15 5.68 19.80
N LEU A 125 9.28 4.72 19.45
CA LEU A 125 9.41 3.32 19.83
C LEU A 125 10.71 2.68 19.34
N VAL A 126 11.21 3.06 18.14
CA VAL A 126 12.49 2.53 17.63
C VAL A 126 13.65 2.77 18.62
N ARG A 127 13.65 3.91 19.33
CA ARG A 127 14.69 4.30 20.29
C ARG A 127 14.67 3.48 21.59
N GLU A 128 13.59 2.73 21.81
CA GLU A 128 13.32 1.95 23.01
C GLU A 128 13.21 0.44 22.69
N THR A 129 13.78 0.00 21.55
CA THR A 129 13.65 -1.39 21.09
C THR A 129 14.40 -2.41 21.96
N ASP A 130 15.21 -2.00 22.92
CA ASP A 130 15.73 -2.88 23.99
C ASP A 130 14.62 -3.31 24.96
N ASN A 131 13.62 -2.45 25.21
CA ASN A 131 12.43 -2.80 25.98
C ASN A 131 11.51 -3.77 25.19
N VAL A 132 11.14 -4.89 25.83
CA VAL A 132 10.34 -5.96 25.19
C VAL A 132 8.98 -5.48 24.70
N LEU A 133 8.28 -4.65 25.49
CA LEU A 133 6.94 -4.18 25.15
C LEU A 133 7.00 -3.11 24.05
N ALA A 134 7.91 -2.15 24.15
CA ALA A 134 8.11 -1.14 23.12
C ALA A 134 8.50 -1.78 21.77
N ARG A 135 9.39 -2.78 21.79
CA ARG A 135 9.76 -3.57 20.60
C ARG A 135 8.57 -4.28 19.98
N LYS A 136 7.69 -4.87 20.79
CA LYS A 136 6.48 -5.54 20.30
C LYS A 136 5.54 -4.55 19.59
N PHE A 137 5.32 -3.38 20.19
CA PHE A 137 4.51 -2.34 19.56
C PHE A 137 5.16 -1.83 18.28
N PHE A 138 6.46 -1.51 18.31
CA PHE A 138 7.22 -1.09 17.14
C PHE A 138 7.04 -2.06 15.95
N VAL A 139 7.28 -3.36 16.17
CA VAL A 139 7.15 -4.37 15.11
C VAL A 139 5.71 -4.46 14.58
N SER A 140 4.70 -4.42 15.46
CA SER A 140 3.30 -4.41 15.02
C SER A 140 3.01 -3.22 14.10
N GLN A 141 3.40 -2.01 14.51
CA GLN A 141 3.12 -0.79 13.77
C GLN A 141 3.79 -0.75 12.39
N THR A 142 5.05 -1.21 12.29
CA THR A 142 5.74 -1.30 11.01
C THR A 142 5.12 -2.37 10.10
N CYS A 143 4.76 -3.52 10.66
CA CYS A 143 4.11 -4.61 9.90
C CYS A 143 2.71 -4.23 9.41
N ASP A 144 1.95 -3.47 10.20
CA ASP A 144 0.60 -3.03 9.84
C ASP A 144 0.60 -1.82 8.88
N CYS A 145 1.74 -1.16 8.64
CA CYS A 145 1.87 -0.04 7.70
C CYS A 145 1.70 -0.53 6.25
N PRO A 146 0.55 -0.32 5.58
CA PRO A 146 0.23 -1.04 4.35
C PRO A 146 1.07 -0.60 3.15
N SER A 147 1.53 0.64 3.15
CA SER A 147 2.36 1.21 2.08
C SER A 147 3.78 0.65 2.06
N GLY A 148 4.20 0.00 3.14
CA GLY A 148 5.61 -0.29 3.39
C GLY A 148 6.44 1.00 3.49
N ARG A 149 5.85 2.16 3.83
CA ARG A 149 6.62 3.36 4.14
C ARG A 149 7.62 3.08 5.25
N LEU A 150 7.13 2.42 6.29
CA LEU A 150 7.85 2.08 7.51
C LEU A 150 8.22 0.60 7.49
N VAL A 151 9.50 0.29 7.62
CA VAL A 151 10.00 -1.10 7.70
C VAL A 151 10.97 -1.20 8.88
N ALA A 152 10.75 -2.23 9.71
CA ALA A 152 11.66 -2.57 10.80
C ALA A 152 12.79 -3.46 10.28
N TRP A 153 14.00 -3.27 10.78
CA TRP A 153 15.17 -4.07 10.42
C TRP A 153 15.86 -4.57 11.68
N ASP A 154 16.24 -5.85 11.66
CA ASP A 154 17.09 -6.43 12.69
C ASP A 154 18.54 -5.92 12.50
N ARG A 155 19.11 -5.30 13.52
CA ARG A 155 20.46 -4.71 13.42
C ARG A 155 21.57 -5.75 13.48
N GLN A 156 21.31 -6.94 13.99
CA GLN A 156 22.30 -8.00 14.08
C GLN A 156 22.51 -8.68 12.72
N CYS A 157 21.43 -9.02 12.01
CA CYS A 157 21.51 -9.73 10.73
C CYS A 157 21.24 -8.84 9.50
N GLY A 158 20.76 -7.61 9.68
CA GLY A 158 20.43 -6.69 8.60
C GLY A 158 19.17 -7.07 7.81
N GLN A 159 18.34 -7.98 8.33
CA GLN A 159 17.13 -8.44 7.64
C GLN A 159 15.92 -7.58 8.00
N ALA A 160 15.09 -7.30 6.99
CA ALA A 160 13.81 -6.65 7.19
C ALA A 160 12.83 -7.60 7.91
N ILE A 161 12.10 -7.05 8.88
CA ILE A 161 11.03 -7.73 9.60
C ILE A 161 9.72 -7.33 8.93
N GLU A 162 9.15 -8.25 8.16
CA GLU A 162 7.96 -8.01 7.36
C GLU A 162 6.94 -9.13 7.55
N PRO A 163 5.63 -8.84 7.48
CA PRO A 163 4.58 -9.85 7.47
C PRO A 163 4.70 -10.75 6.23
N ALA A 164 4.36 -12.02 6.39
CA ALA A 164 4.23 -12.94 5.27
C ALA A 164 2.88 -12.73 4.57
N TYR A 165 2.91 -12.43 3.27
CA TYR A 165 1.72 -12.28 2.45
C TYR A 165 1.75 -13.19 1.23
N GLU A 166 0.60 -13.78 0.94
CA GLU A 166 0.32 -14.32 -0.39
C GLU A 166 0.01 -13.18 -1.38
N PRO A 167 0.38 -13.33 -2.67
CA PRO A 167 0.06 -12.34 -3.71
C PRO A 167 -1.42 -11.99 -3.76
N SER A 168 -1.76 -10.73 -3.51
CA SER A 168 -3.15 -10.26 -3.51
C SER A 168 -3.25 -8.73 -3.60
N ILE A 169 -4.47 -8.24 -3.84
CA ILE A 169 -4.81 -6.82 -3.78
C ILE A 169 -5.92 -6.63 -2.74
N ALA A 170 -5.77 -5.64 -1.88
CA ALA A 170 -6.83 -5.20 -0.98
C ALA A 170 -7.24 -3.75 -1.22
N LEU A 171 -8.51 -3.45 -1.09
CA LEU A 171 -9.04 -2.09 -0.98
C LEU A 171 -9.02 -1.69 0.48
N ILE A 172 -8.31 -0.62 0.83
CA ILE A 172 -8.31 -0.13 2.22
C ILE A 172 -9.53 0.74 2.44
N GLU A 173 -10.28 0.52 3.52
CA GLU A 173 -11.39 1.39 3.93
C GLU A 173 -11.15 1.91 5.35
N ASP A 174 -11.38 3.21 5.57
CA ASP A 174 -11.27 3.88 6.87
C ASP A 174 -12.64 4.46 7.28
N PRO A 175 -13.52 3.65 7.87
CA PRO A 175 -14.83 4.13 8.33
C PRO A 175 -14.69 5.17 9.45
N ALA A 176 -13.63 5.13 10.25
CA ALA A 176 -13.42 6.10 11.33
C ALA A 176 -13.16 7.52 10.81
N ASN A 177 -12.49 7.64 9.65
CA ASN A 177 -12.30 8.92 8.96
C ASN A 177 -13.32 9.19 7.85
N ALA A 178 -14.34 8.32 7.71
CA ALA A 178 -15.28 8.37 6.61
C ALA A 178 -14.58 8.55 5.25
N CYS A 179 -13.52 7.76 4.98
CA CYS A 179 -12.81 7.82 3.71
C CYS A 179 -12.39 6.42 3.21
N SER A 180 -12.22 6.33 1.91
CA SER A 180 -11.70 5.18 1.22
C SER A 180 -10.20 5.37 0.98
N GLY A 181 -9.43 4.33 1.25
CA GLY A 181 -7.97 4.31 1.18
C GLY A 181 -7.41 3.96 -0.20
N PRO A 182 -6.10 3.67 -0.28
CA PRO A 182 -5.47 3.19 -1.52
C PRO A 182 -5.74 1.72 -1.82
N LEU A 183 -5.27 1.26 -2.98
CA LEU A 183 -5.12 -0.16 -3.28
C LEU A 183 -3.85 -0.68 -2.59
N TRP A 184 -3.97 -1.74 -1.80
CA TRP A 184 -2.87 -2.40 -1.10
C TRP A 184 -2.42 -3.64 -1.88
N LEU A 185 -1.28 -3.53 -2.56
CA LEU A 185 -0.66 -4.61 -3.29
C LEU A 185 0.27 -5.39 -2.35
N ARG A 186 0.08 -6.70 -2.21
CA ARG A 186 0.75 -7.55 -1.20
C ARG A 186 1.43 -8.75 -1.82
N GLY A 187 2.44 -9.29 -1.15
CA GLY A 187 3.06 -10.58 -1.48
C GLY A 187 4.01 -10.53 -2.66
N GLY A 188 4.72 -9.42 -2.87
CA GLY A 188 5.75 -9.36 -3.93
C GLY A 188 5.17 -9.32 -5.35
N VAL A 189 3.95 -8.80 -5.54
CA VAL A 189 3.37 -8.62 -6.87
C VAL A 189 4.15 -7.52 -7.61
N PRO A 190 4.71 -7.80 -8.81
CA PRO A 190 5.41 -6.79 -9.59
C PRO A 190 4.47 -5.72 -10.14
N LEU A 191 4.94 -4.48 -10.09
CA LEU A 191 4.31 -3.29 -10.67
C LEU A 191 5.11 -2.81 -11.89
N VAL A 192 4.43 -2.64 -13.02
CA VAL A 192 5.02 -2.12 -14.26
C VAL A 192 4.37 -0.79 -14.61
N GLY A 193 5.18 0.25 -14.81
CA GLY A 193 4.75 1.57 -15.24
C GLY A 193 4.18 1.57 -16.66
N SER A 194 3.55 2.69 -17.04
CA SER A 194 2.93 2.85 -18.36
C SER A 194 3.94 2.85 -19.49
N ASP A 195 5.17 3.30 -19.22
CA ASP A 195 6.32 3.26 -20.13
C ASP A 195 7.06 1.91 -20.11
N GLY A 196 6.57 0.91 -19.37
CA GLY A 196 7.19 -0.39 -19.23
C GLY A 196 8.27 -0.48 -18.14
N PHE A 197 8.53 0.59 -17.39
CA PHE A 197 9.47 0.55 -16.27
C PHE A 197 9.01 -0.43 -15.18
N ALA A 198 9.89 -1.34 -14.75
CA ALA A 198 9.59 -2.24 -13.64
C ALA A 198 9.99 -1.58 -12.32
N TYR A 199 9.01 -1.25 -11.48
CA TYR A 199 9.28 -0.79 -10.12
C TYR A 199 9.86 -1.92 -9.28
N GLU A 200 10.61 -1.56 -8.23
CA GLU A 200 11.13 -2.53 -7.26
C GLU A 200 9.99 -3.42 -6.72
N VAL A 201 10.22 -4.73 -6.76
CA VAL A 201 9.30 -5.70 -6.17
C VAL A 201 9.46 -5.67 -4.65
N ARG A 202 8.38 -5.33 -3.93
CA ARG A 202 8.38 -5.19 -2.47
C ARG A 202 7.36 -6.12 -1.83
N ASN A 203 7.55 -6.42 -0.53
CA ASN A 203 6.61 -7.24 0.25
C ASN A 203 5.18 -6.67 0.18
N ARG A 204 5.04 -5.36 0.27
CA ARG A 204 3.79 -4.63 0.09
C ARG A 204 4.03 -3.20 -0.42
N MET A 205 3.01 -2.63 -1.04
CA MET A 205 2.95 -1.22 -1.45
C MET A 205 1.50 -0.77 -1.56
N THR A 206 1.27 0.54 -1.49
CA THR A 206 -0.05 1.13 -1.73
C THR A 206 -0.08 2.00 -2.98
N LEU A 207 -1.04 1.75 -3.87
CA LEU A 207 -1.25 2.48 -5.11
C LEU A 207 -2.40 3.48 -4.99
N CYS A 208 -2.27 4.63 -5.65
CA CYS A 208 -3.29 5.67 -5.67
C CYS A 208 -4.58 5.13 -6.30
N ARG A 209 -5.68 5.15 -5.53
CA ARG A 209 -7.05 4.83 -5.99
C ARG A 209 -7.87 6.09 -6.29
N CYS A 210 -7.53 7.20 -5.64
CA CYS A 210 -8.32 8.44 -5.65
C CYS A 210 -8.03 9.39 -6.83
N GLY A 211 -7.05 9.10 -7.69
CA GLY A 211 -6.63 9.98 -8.78
C GLY A 211 -5.78 11.20 -8.39
N ALA A 212 -5.76 11.59 -7.11
CA ALA A 212 -5.17 12.87 -6.69
C ALA A 212 -3.76 12.81 -6.11
N SER A 213 -3.14 11.62 -5.97
CA SER A 213 -1.77 11.50 -5.45
C SER A 213 -0.79 12.35 -6.25
N LYS A 214 0.15 13.01 -5.57
CA LYS A 214 1.30 13.71 -6.16
C LYS A 214 2.51 12.79 -6.34
N ASN A 215 2.43 11.55 -5.86
CA ASN A 215 3.46 10.52 -5.96
C ASN A 215 2.98 9.31 -6.79
N LYS A 216 2.27 9.54 -7.90
CA LYS A 216 1.69 8.46 -8.72
C LYS A 216 2.79 7.55 -9.28
N PRO A 217 2.60 6.22 -9.33
CA PRO A 217 1.35 5.49 -9.07
C PRO A 217 1.11 5.20 -7.58
N PHE A 218 2.04 5.53 -6.69
CA PHE A 218 1.89 5.28 -5.26
C PHE A 218 0.90 6.24 -4.59
N CYS A 219 0.32 5.79 -3.49
CA CYS A 219 -0.44 6.65 -2.60
C CYS A 219 0.50 7.46 -1.72
N ASP A 220 0.24 8.77 -1.61
CA ASP A 220 0.93 9.71 -0.73
C ASP A 220 0.08 10.18 0.45
N GLY A 221 -1.15 9.65 0.59
CA GLY A 221 -2.10 10.07 1.61
C GLY A 221 -3.16 11.09 1.17
N THR A 222 -3.05 11.65 -0.04
CA THR A 222 -3.99 12.68 -0.53
C THR A 222 -5.46 12.24 -0.47
N HIS A 223 -5.75 10.94 -0.60
CA HIS A 223 -7.11 10.38 -0.47
C HIS A 223 -7.83 10.79 0.82
N ALA A 224 -7.11 10.86 1.95
CA ALA A 224 -7.70 11.26 3.22
C ALA A 224 -8.00 12.76 3.24
N ALA A 225 -7.09 13.58 2.72
CA ALA A 225 -7.24 15.04 2.66
C ALA A 225 -8.41 15.48 1.77
N ILE A 226 -8.68 14.75 0.68
CA ILE A 226 -9.81 15.04 -0.21
C ILE A 226 -11.08 14.27 0.17
N GLY A 227 -11.07 13.48 1.24
CA GLY A 227 -12.20 12.65 1.65
C GLY A 227 -12.67 11.70 0.55
N PHE A 228 -11.75 11.03 -0.16
CA PHE A 228 -12.09 10.12 -1.25
C PHE A 228 -13.07 9.03 -0.79
N ARG A 229 -14.02 8.65 -1.64
CA ARG A 229 -15.03 7.62 -1.37
C ARG A 229 -15.19 6.67 -2.55
N ASP A 230 -15.21 5.37 -2.26
CA ASP A 230 -15.37 4.30 -3.25
C ASP A 230 -16.83 3.84 -3.42
N ASP A 231 -17.77 4.46 -2.69
CA ASP A 231 -19.20 4.07 -2.59
C ASP A 231 -20.11 4.74 -3.64
N SER A 232 -19.54 5.19 -4.76
CA SER A 232 -20.24 5.88 -5.86
C SER A 232 -20.31 5.08 -7.14
#